data_AF-A0AAW2DTG0-F1
#
_entry.id   AF-A0AAW2DTG0-F1
#
_cell.length_a   1.000
_cell.length_b   1.000
_cell.length_c   1.000
_cell.angle_alpha   90.00
_cell.angle_beta   90.00
_cell.angle_gamma   90.00
#
_symmetry.space_group_name_H-M   'P 1'
#
loop_
_entity.id
_entity.type
_entity.pdbx_description
1 polymer ?
#
loop_
_entity_poly.entity_id
_entity_poly.type
_entity_poly.pdbx_seq_one_letter_code
_entity_poly.pdbx_strand_id
1 'polypeptide(L)'
;LDVKTLSVAIRFLWTKSPEQRATVDLDTHYSEEYLEECIGPNTRRATLYQQEYVKGISATGMQFNYGFEGQLNACWTHKLTRKEIELIRSAGFLVLVIHGRRLAEKLHPVARMIELHGGHLVSHERTEEVNQEIIELIKASEVSINPNEWTNLPKKKSGWIGPRVTLIRINTEGGSNFSIVLYVLSRLNIFLLYLFGVIVLAFEYERRVLKSLKPVKVGPSLALDDS
;
A
#
# COMPACT_ATOMS: atom_id res chain seq x y z
N LEU A 1 7.66 11.25 8.31
CA LEU A 1 6.58 10.29 8.65
C LEU A 1 5.58 11.07 9.48
N ASP A 2 4.29 11.04 9.14
CA ASP A 2 3.28 11.76 9.94
C ASP A 2 3.05 11.06 11.29
N VAL A 3 2.64 11.82 12.31
CA VAL A 3 2.38 11.31 13.67
C VAL A 3 1.30 10.24 13.65
N LYS A 4 0.27 10.38 12.79
CA LYS A 4 -0.77 9.35 12.65
C LYS A 4 -0.20 8.05 12.07
N THR A 5 0.68 8.14 11.07
CA THR A 5 1.35 6.96 10.49
C THR A 5 2.22 6.24 11.54
N LEU A 6 2.94 6.99 12.37
CA LEU A 6 3.74 6.42 13.45
C LEU A 6 2.85 5.76 14.51
N SER A 7 1.76 6.41 14.91
CA SER A 7 0.78 5.86 15.86
C SER A 7 0.19 4.54 15.36
N VAL A 8 -0.24 4.48 14.09
CA VAL A 8 -0.75 3.25 13.47
C VAL A 8 0.31 2.14 13.49
N ALA A 9 1.54 2.44 13.11
CA ALA A 9 2.63 1.46 13.13
C ALA A 9 2.91 0.91 14.53
N ILE A 10 2.92 1.78 15.55
CA ILE A 10 3.08 1.36 16.96
C ILE A 10 1.91 0.47 17.39
N ARG A 11 0.67 0.85 17.07
CA ARG A 11 -0.51 0.05 17.39
C ARG A 11 -0.41 -1.34 16.75
N PHE A 12 -0.02 -1.43 15.47
CA PHE A 12 0.22 -2.71 14.80
C PHE A 12 1.29 -3.58 15.47
N LEU A 13 2.37 -2.99 15.97
CA LEU A 13 3.42 -3.72 16.69
C LEU A 13 2.94 -4.26 18.04
N TRP A 14 1.98 -3.57 18.67
CA TRP A 14 1.49 -3.92 20.00
C TRP A 14 0.22 -4.77 20.01
N THR A 15 -0.50 -4.88 18.89
CA THR A 15 -1.69 -5.74 18.80
C THR A 15 -1.32 -7.21 19.02
N LYS A 16 -1.93 -7.86 20.01
CA LYS A 16 -1.68 -9.28 20.32
C LYS A 16 -2.91 -10.17 20.14
N SER A 17 -4.09 -9.59 19.97
CA SER A 17 -5.34 -10.32 19.77
C SER A 17 -6.01 -9.96 18.44
N PRO A 18 -6.85 -10.85 17.88
CA PRO A 18 -7.66 -10.57 16.69
C PRO A 18 -8.51 -9.30 16.81
N GLU A 19 -9.06 -9.03 17.99
CA GLU A 19 -9.89 -7.87 18.33
C GLU A 19 -9.10 -6.56 18.21
N GLN A 20 -7.95 -6.50 18.87
CA GLN A 20 -7.09 -5.34 18.80
C GLN A 20 -6.63 -5.09 17.37
N ARG A 21 -6.28 -6.16 16.65
CA ARG A 21 -5.84 -6.09 15.26
C ARG A 21 -6.95 -5.57 14.34
N ALA A 22 -8.16 -6.10 14.48
CA ALA A 22 -9.33 -5.68 13.72
C ALA A 22 -9.59 -4.17 13.85
N THR A 23 -9.48 -3.61 15.05
CA THR A 23 -9.62 -2.16 15.26
C THR A 23 -8.59 -1.36 14.46
N VAL A 24 -7.32 -1.75 14.50
CA VAL A 24 -6.25 -1.02 13.79
C VAL A 24 -6.39 -1.18 12.28
N ASP A 25 -6.74 -2.38 11.80
CA ASP A 25 -6.96 -2.61 10.37
C ASP A 25 -8.15 -1.79 9.85
N LEU A 26 -9.26 -1.71 10.58
CA LEU A 26 -10.42 -0.88 10.19
C LEU A 26 -10.05 0.60 10.10
N ASP A 27 -9.36 1.13 11.11
CA ASP A 27 -8.89 2.53 11.13
C ASP A 27 -7.88 2.84 10.00
N THR A 28 -7.20 1.82 9.50
CA THR A 28 -6.21 1.96 8.42
C THR A 28 -6.87 1.84 7.06
N HIS A 29 -7.84 0.94 6.92
CA HIS A 29 -8.45 0.58 5.66
C HIS A 29 -9.55 1.53 5.24
N TYR A 30 -10.29 2.09 6.20
CA TYR A 30 -11.50 2.84 5.92
C TYR A 30 -11.47 4.27 6.47
N SER A 31 -12.20 5.18 5.82
CA SER A 31 -12.48 6.50 6.38
C SER A 31 -13.40 6.42 7.60
N GLU A 32 -13.30 7.39 8.50
CA GLU A 32 -14.16 7.47 9.69
C GLU A 32 -15.63 7.66 9.30
N GLU A 33 -15.91 8.51 8.31
CA GLU A 33 -17.24 8.71 7.73
C GLU A 33 -17.87 7.38 7.30
N TYR A 34 -17.12 6.56 6.55
CA TYR A 34 -17.59 5.26 6.08
C TYR A 34 -17.82 4.28 7.24
N LEU A 35 -16.99 4.30 8.27
CA LEU A 35 -17.13 3.39 9.42
C LEU A 35 -18.32 3.76 10.32
N GLU A 36 -18.67 5.04 10.40
CA GLU A 36 -19.74 5.56 11.25
C GLU A 36 -21.14 5.42 10.65
N GLU A 37 -21.24 5.20 9.34
CA GLU A 37 -22.53 5.01 8.66
C GLU A 37 -23.33 3.86 9.28
N CYS A 38 -24.63 4.09 9.50
CA CYS A 38 -25.56 3.08 10.00
C CYS A 38 -26.02 2.14 8.88
N ILE A 39 -25.77 0.84 9.05
CA ILE A 39 -26.30 -0.23 8.23
C ILE A 39 -27.38 -0.96 9.04
N GLY A 40 -28.64 -0.56 8.85
CA GLY A 40 -29.76 -1.05 9.64
C GLY A 40 -29.63 -0.64 11.11
N PRO A 41 -29.63 -1.58 12.08
CA PRO A 41 -29.55 -1.25 13.50
C PRO A 41 -28.12 -1.00 14.01
N ASN A 42 -27.07 -1.29 13.21
CA ASN A 42 -25.67 -1.23 13.64
C ASN A 42 -24.88 -0.24 12.78
N THR A 43 -23.73 0.21 13.27
CA THR A 43 -22.76 0.91 12.41
C THR A 43 -22.04 -0.08 11.50
N ARG A 44 -21.54 0.42 10.36
CA ARG A 44 -20.69 -0.35 9.46
C ARG A 44 -19.46 -0.87 10.18
N ARG A 45 -18.83 -0.05 11.05
CA ARG A 45 -17.72 -0.46 11.92
C ARG A 45 -18.05 -1.73 12.71
N ALA A 46 -19.16 -1.74 13.44
CA ALA A 46 -19.55 -2.89 14.26
C ALA A 46 -19.79 -4.14 13.42
N THR A 47 -20.41 -3.96 12.25
CA THR A 47 -20.68 -5.05 11.31
C THR A 47 -19.39 -5.66 10.76
N LEU A 48 -18.50 -4.83 10.18
CA LEU A 48 -17.22 -5.28 9.63
C LEU A 48 -16.31 -5.89 10.70
N TYR A 49 -16.23 -5.25 11.87
CA TYR A 49 -15.41 -5.72 12.98
C TYR A 49 -15.75 -7.14 13.37
N GLN A 50 -17.03 -7.41 13.65
CA GLN A 50 -17.45 -8.70 14.18
C GLN A 50 -17.56 -9.78 13.10
N GLN A 51 -18.12 -9.43 11.94
CA GLN A 51 -18.47 -10.43 10.91
C GLN A 51 -17.29 -10.78 10.00
N GLU A 52 -16.40 -9.83 9.73
CA GLU A 52 -15.30 -10.01 8.78
C GLU A 52 -13.94 -10.08 9.46
N TYR A 53 -13.55 -9.04 10.21
CA TYR A 53 -12.18 -8.90 10.68
C TYR A 53 -11.85 -9.84 11.84
N VAL A 54 -12.60 -9.78 12.96
CA VAL A 54 -12.31 -10.65 14.11
C VAL A 54 -12.48 -12.12 13.72
N LYS A 55 -13.55 -12.45 12.99
CA LYS A 55 -13.82 -13.81 12.51
C LYS A 55 -12.73 -14.31 11.56
N GLY A 56 -12.35 -13.49 10.58
CA GLY A 56 -11.30 -13.83 9.61
C GLY A 56 -9.95 -14.02 10.27
N ILE A 57 -9.51 -13.03 11.06
CA ILE A 57 -8.22 -13.10 11.77
C ILE A 57 -8.18 -14.30 12.73
N SER A 58 -9.27 -14.59 13.44
CA SER A 58 -9.32 -15.74 14.35
C SER A 58 -9.27 -17.08 13.62
N ALA A 59 -9.90 -17.18 12.44
CA ALA A 59 -9.95 -18.43 11.68
C ALA A 59 -8.67 -18.72 10.90
N THR A 60 -8.09 -17.71 10.25
CA THR A 60 -6.99 -17.89 9.28
C THR A 60 -5.68 -17.21 9.69
N GLY A 61 -5.68 -16.48 10.80
CA GLY A 61 -4.60 -15.56 11.13
C GLY A 61 -4.67 -14.27 10.31
N MET A 62 -3.67 -13.39 10.48
CA MET A 62 -3.64 -12.05 9.86
C MET A 62 -3.60 -12.06 8.33
N GLN A 63 -2.91 -13.03 7.72
CA GLN A 63 -2.84 -13.21 6.27
C GLN A 63 -2.45 -14.67 5.97
N PHE A 64 -2.96 -15.22 4.86
CA PHE A 64 -2.55 -16.54 4.41
C PHE A 64 -1.06 -16.55 4.02
N ASN A 65 -0.32 -17.57 4.49
CA ASN A 65 1.09 -17.72 4.15
C ASN A 65 1.34 -18.02 2.65
N TYR A 66 0.33 -18.54 1.95
CA TYR A 66 0.43 -18.86 0.54
C TYR A 66 0.50 -17.58 -0.31
N GLY A 67 1.61 -17.39 -1.02
CA GLY A 67 1.84 -16.21 -1.87
C GLY A 67 2.34 -14.96 -1.13
N PHE A 68 2.33 -14.95 0.20
CA PHE A 68 2.72 -13.78 1.01
C PHE A 68 4.18 -13.35 0.76
N GLU A 69 5.13 -14.29 0.81
CA GLU A 69 6.54 -14.01 0.52
C GLU A 69 6.74 -13.47 -0.89
N GLY A 70 5.99 -13.99 -1.87
CA GLY A 70 6.01 -13.51 -3.25
C GLY A 70 5.49 -12.08 -3.38
N GLN A 71 4.40 -11.76 -2.69
CA GLN A 71 3.85 -10.41 -2.62
C GLN A 71 4.85 -9.42 -1.99
N LEU A 72 5.43 -9.78 -0.83
CA LEU A 72 6.44 -8.95 -0.17
C LEU A 72 7.65 -8.71 -1.07
N ASN A 73 8.16 -9.78 -1.69
CA ASN A 73 9.27 -9.68 -2.62
C ASN A 73 8.93 -8.77 -3.81
N ALA A 74 7.72 -8.89 -4.38
CA ALA A 74 7.27 -8.01 -5.46
C ALA A 74 7.19 -6.55 -5.00
N CYS A 75 6.60 -6.26 -3.84
CA CYS A 75 6.54 -4.90 -3.28
C CYS A 75 7.93 -4.28 -3.09
N TRP A 76 8.93 -5.10 -2.75
CA TRP A 76 10.29 -4.62 -2.46
C TRP A 76 11.17 -4.48 -3.69
N THR A 77 11.05 -5.42 -4.63
CA THR A 77 11.97 -5.55 -5.75
C THR A 77 11.39 -5.03 -7.05
N HIS A 78 10.07 -5.03 -7.21
CA HIS A 78 9.45 -4.69 -8.47
C HIS A 78 9.31 -3.17 -8.62
N LYS A 79 9.84 -2.67 -9.74
CA LYS A 79 9.67 -1.29 -10.18
C LYS A 79 9.55 -1.28 -11.69
N LEU A 80 8.49 -0.64 -12.19
CA LEU A 80 8.33 -0.42 -13.63
C LEU A 80 9.51 0.37 -14.19
N THR A 81 10.24 -0.27 -15.10
CA THR A 81 11.32 0.30 -15.90
C THR A 81 10.75 1.24 -16.95
N ARG A 82 11.61 2.09 -17.52
CA ARG A 82 11.21 2.97 -18.61
C ARG A 82 10.73 2.18 -19.84
N LYS A 83 11.37 1.04 -20.14
CA LYS A 83 10.99 0.19 -21.28
C LYS A 83 9.57 -0.37 -21.09
N GLU A 84 9.24 -0.85 -19.90
CA GLU A 84 7.89 -1.34 -19.59
C GLU A 84 6.83 -0.23 -19.67
N ILE A 85 7.15 0.97 -19.17
CA ILE A 85 6.26 2.13 -19.31
C ILE A 85 6.00 2.47 -20.78
N GLU A 86 7.04 2.49 -21.63
CA GLU A 86 6.84 2.74 -23.06
C GLU A 86 6.06 1.62 -23.75
N LEU A 87 6.27 0.36 -23.37
CA LEU A 87 5.50 -0.77 -23.87
C LEU A 87 4.02 -0.64 -23.52
N ILE A 88 3.68 -0.26 -22.29
CA ILE A 88 2.29 -0.01 -21.89
C ILE A 88 1.70 1.15 -22.72
N ARG A 89 2.46 2.23 -22.93
CA ARG A 89 2.02 3.40 -23.70
C ARG A 89 1.80 3.09 -25.18
N SER A 90 2.57 2.18 -25.77
CA SER A 90 2.44 1.80 -27.18
C SER A 90 1.50 0.62 -27.43
N ALA A 91 0.99 -0.03 -26.37
CA ALA A 91 0.12 -1.20 -26.49
C ALA A 91 -1.29 -0.88 -27.03
N GLY A 92 -1.66 0.40 -27.13
CA GLY A 92 -2.91 0.83 -27.77
C GLY A 92 -4.16 0.74 -26.91
N PHE A 93 -4.04 0.46 -25.60
CA PHE A 93 -5.16 0.49 -24.66
C PHE A 93 -5.10 1.71 -23.75
N LEU A 94 -6.28 2.16 -23.32
CA LEU A 94 -6.44 3.22 -22.32
C LEU A 94 -6.24 2.65 -20.91
N VAL A 95 -5.75 3.50 -20.01
CA VAL A 95 -5.50 3.14 -18.60
C VAL A 95 -6.30 4.06 -17.69
N LEU A 96 -7.01 3.47 -16.72
CA LEU A 96 -7.58 4.19 -15.59
C LEU A 96 -6.71 3.94 -14.36
N VAL A 97 -6.25 5.01 -13.72
CA VAL A 97 -5.50 4.94 -12.46
C VAL A 97 -6.35 5.51 -11.34
N ILE A 98 -6.77 4.63 -10.43
CA ILE A 98 -7.50 4.99 -9.21
C ILE A 98 -6.45 5.15 -8.11
N HIS A 99 -6.20 6.37 -7.65
CA HIS A 99 -5.14 6.70 -6.68
C HIS A 99 -3.74 6.23 -7.09
N GLY A 100 -2.98 7.08 -7.80
CA GLY A 100 -1.64 6.69 -8.23
C GLY A 100 -0.92 7.74 -9.08
N ARG A 101 -0.87 8.99 -8.61
CA ARG A 101 -0.41 10.15 -9.41
C ARG A 101 0.91 9.93 -10.14
N ARG A 102 1.92 9.40 -9.44
CA ARG A 102 3.24 9.16 -10.03
C ARG A 102 3.24 8.10 -11.14
N LEU A 103 2.32 7.14 -11.10
CA LEU A 103 2.16 6.15 -12.16
C LEU A 103 1.40 6.75 -13.34
N ALA A 104 0.29 7.43 -13.08
CA ALA A 104 -0.50 8.10 -14.10
C ALA A 104 0.35 9.10 -14.92
N GLU A 105 1.16 9.92 -14.25
CA GLU A 105 2.09 10.87 -14.90
C GLU A 105 3.16 10.20 -15.79
N LYS A 106 3.56 8.97 -15.47
CA LYS A 106 4.51 8.19 -16.29
C LYS A 106 3.81 7.57 -17.50
N LEU A 107 2.54 7.21 -17.35
CA LEU A 107 1.72 6.59 -18.39
C LEU A 107 1.05 7.62 -19.31
N HIS A 108 1.20 8.92 -19.06
CA HIS A 108 0.71 9.95 -19.96
C HIS A 108 1.18 9.72 -21.42
N PRO A 109 0.30 9.84 -22.44
CA PRO A 109 -1.09 10.29 -22.36
C PRO A 109 -2.12 9.16 -22.20
N VAL A 110 -1.74 7.88 -22.13
CA VAL A 110 -2.73 6.78 -22.13
C VAL A 110 -3.48 6.62 -20.81
N ALA A 111 -3.06 7.31 -19.75
CA ALA A 111 -3.69 7.24 -18.44
C ALA A 111 -4.59 8.45 -18.13
N ARG A 112 -5.78 8.17 -17.61
CA ARG A 112 -6.61 9.08 -16.82
C ARG A 112 -6.42 8.73 -15.34
N MET A 113 -6.39 9.73 -14.47
CA MET A 113 -6.34 9.50 -13.03
C MET A 113 -7.58 10.05 -12.36
N ILE A 114 -8.15 9.28 -11.43
CA ILE A 114 -9.13 9.77 -10.48
C ILE A 114 -8.57 9.73 -9.06
N GLU A 115 -8.96 10.72 -8.27
CA GLU A 115 -8.64 10.82 -6.85
C GLU A 115 -9.98 10.98 -6.12
N LEU A 116 -10.38 9.93 -5.41
CA LEU A 116 -11.63 9.85 -4.69
C LEU A 116 -11.38 10.13 -3.21
N HIS A 117 -12.39 10.65 -2.52
CA HIS A 117 -12.34 10.72 -1.06
C HIS A 117 -12.55 9.33 -0.47
N GLY A 118 -11.79 8.96 0.56
CA GLY A 118 -11.94 7.70 1.27
C GLY A 118 -10.67 7.26 1.98
N GLY A 119 -10.75 6.10 2.64
CA GLY A 119 -9.61 5.41 3.23
C GLY A 119 -8.76 4.68 2.19
N HIS A 120 -7.96 3.71 2.67
CA HIS A 120 -7.09 2.93 1.81
C HIS A 120 -7.86 2.05 0.82
N LEU A 121 -9.00 1.48 1.24
CA LEU A 121 -9.86 0.62 0.42
C LEU A 121 -10.95 1.44 -0.28
N VAL A 122 -10.55 2.49 -1.00
CA VAL A 122 -11.47 3.45 -1.64
C VAL A 122 -12.47 2.79 -2.60
N SER A 123 -12.12 1.68 -3.24
CA SER A 123 -13.05 0.93 -4.10
C SER A 123 -14.21 0.28 -3.35
N HIS A 124 -14.04 0.00 -2.05
CA HIS A 124 -15.11 -0.48 -1.18
C HIS A 124 -15.98 0.67 -0.67
N GLU A 125 -15.42 1.88 -0.54
CA GLU A 125 -16.13 3.05 0.02
C GLU A 125 -16.86 3.90 -1.01
N ARG A 126 -16.38 3.87 -2.26
CA ARG A 126 -16.85 4.68 -3.39
C ARG A 126 -17.13 3.77 -4.58
N THR A 127 -17.88 2.70 -4.32
CA THR A 127 -18.14 1.64 -5.31
C THR A 127 -18.89 2.19 -6.51
N GLU A 128 -19.84 3.10 -6.31
CA GLU A 128 -20.60 3.75 -7.37
C GLU A 128 -19.71 4.59 -8.28
N GLU A 129 -18.84 5.44 -7.71
CA GLU A 129 -17.93 6.30 -8.48
C GLU A 129 -16.87 5.47 -9.21
N VAL A 130 -16.32 4.45 -8.55
CA VAL A 130 -15.38 3.53 -9.19
C VAL A 130 -16.03 2.78 -10.35
N ASN A 131 -17.25 2.27 -10.17
CA ASN A 131 -17.98 1.57 -11.23
C ASN A 131 -18.28 2.50 -12.41
N GLN A 132 -18.66 3.74 -12.13
CA GLN A 132 -18.92 4.74 -13.16
C GLN A 132 -17.67 5.01 -14.01
N GLU A 133 -16.50 5.17 -13.38
CA GLU A 133 -15.23 5.42 -14.09
C GLU A 133 -14.75 4.21 -14.89
N ILE A 134 -15.00 2.98 -14.41
CA ILE A 134 -14.75 1.75 -15.18
C ILE A 134 -15.65 1.69 -16.41
N ILE A 135 -16.94 2.02 -16.27
CA ILE A 135 -17.88 2.07 -17.41
C ILE A 135 -17.43 3.12 -18.43
N GLU A 136 -16.96 4.28 -17.98
CA GLU A 136 -16.41 5.31 -18.87
C GLU A 136 -15.16 4.84 -19.63
N LEU A 137 -14.25 4.13 -18.96
CA LEU A 137 -13.08 3.53 -19.61
C LEU A 137 -13.50 2.53 -20.70
N ILE A 138 -14.50 1.68 -20.42
CA ILE A 138 -15.02 0.70 -21.39
C ILE A 138 -15.57 1.43 -22.62
N LYS A 139 -16.47 2.39 -22.42
CA LYS A 139 -17.06 3.17 -23.52
C LYS A 139 -15.99 3.91 -24.33
N ALA A 140 -15.01 4.52 -23.67
CA ALA A 140 -13.91 5.21 -24.32
C ALA A 140 -13.04 4.27 -25.16
N SER A 141 -12.85 3.03 -24.69
CA SER A 141 -12.11 2.00 -25.41
C SER A 141 -12.89 1.49 -26.63
N GLU A 142 -14.21 1.32 -26.52
CA GLU A 142 -15.08 0.88 -27.63
C GLU A 142 -15.07 1.86 -28.81
N VAL A 143 -15.08 3.17 -28.53
CA VAL A 143 -15.03 4.21 -29.58
C VAL A 143 -13.61 4.65 -29.93
N SER A 144 -12.58 3.98 -29.40
CA SER A 144 -11.16 4.26 -29.68
C SER A 144 -10.77 5.73 -29.47
N ILE A 145 -11.16 6.31 -28.33
CA ILE A 145 -10.83 7.71 -27.97
C ILE A 145 -9.31 7.93 -28.07
N ASN A 146 -8.92 9.10 -28.59
CA ASN A 146 -7.52 9.50 -28.63
C ASN A 146 -6.94 9.59 -27.19
N PRO A 147 -5.80 8.96 -26.88
CA PRO A 147 -5.19 9.05 -25.56
C PRO A 147 -5.02 10.48 -25.02
N ASN A 148 -4.75 11.46 -25.90
CA ASN A 148 -4.61 12.86 -25.50
C ASN A 148 -5.93 13.53 -25.08
N GLU A 149 -7.07 12.97 -25.50
CA GLU A 149 -8.42 13.38 -25.09
C GLU A 149 -8.89 12.58 -23.86
N TRP A 150 -8.42 11.33 -23.72
CA TRP A 150 -8.72 10.48 -22.58
C TRP A 150 -8.15 11.02 -21.25
N THR A 151 -6.90 11.52 -21.29
CA THR A 151 -6.17 11.94 -20.09
C THR A 151 -6.67 13.28 -19.54
N ASN A 152 -6.87 13.33 -18.23
CA ASN A 152 -7.14 14.55 -17.48
C ASN A 152 -5.88 15.17 -16.84
N LEU A 153 -4.70 14.60 -17.13
CA LEU A 153 -3.44 15.08 -16.59
C LEU A 153 -2.98 16.35 -17.31
N PRO A 154 -2.38 17.32 -16.60
CA PRO A 154 -1.88 18.53 -17.24
C PRO A 154 -0.83 18.17 -18.30
N LYS A 155 -0.97 18.76 -19.50
CA LYS A 155 0.04 18.63 -20.55
C LYS A 155 1.40 19.05 -19.98
N LYS A 156 2.38 18.14 -20.00
CA LYS A 156 3.75 18.51 -19.67
C LYS A 156 4.17 19.59 -20.65
N LYS A 157 4.41 20.82 -20.17
CA LYS A 157 5.07 21.86 -20.96
C LYS A 157 6.38 21.25 -21.45
N SER A 158 6.53 21.13 -22.76
CA SER A 158 7.74 20.62 -23.42
C SER A 158 8.88 21.60 -23.12
N GLY A 159 9.57 21.39 -22.01
CA GLY A 159 10.67 22.26 -21.59
C GLY A 159 10.96 22.15 -20.10
N TRP A 160 11.55 21.02 -19.68
CA TRP A 160 12.66 20.96 -18.70
C TRP A 160 12.98 19.48 -18.37
N ILE A 161 14.03 18.92 -18.99
CA ILE A 161 14.68 17.71 -18.48
C ILE A 161 15.65 18.17 -17.41
N GLY A 162 15.29 17.96 -16.14
CA GLY A 162 16.16 18.19 -15.00
C GLY A 162 15.43 17.80 -13.71
N PRO A 163 16.12 17.22 -12.71
CA PRO A 163 15.49 16.76 -11.49
C PRO A 163 15.02 17.97 -10.68
N ARG A 164 13.74 18.32 -10.77
CA ARG A 164 13.12 19.30 -9.88
C ARG A 164 12.84 18.61 -8.54
N VAL A 165 13.80 18.72 -7.64
CA VAL A 165 13.52 18.75 -6.21
C VAL A 165 12.68 20.00 -5.97
N THR A 166 11.38 19.85 -5.78
CA THR A 166 10.53 20.94 -5.27
C THR A 166 10.87 21.17 -3.81
N LEU A 167 11.91 21.96 -3.58
CA LEU A 167 12.11 22.64 -2.31
C LEU A 167 11.06 23.74 -2.24
N ILE A 168 10.08 23.57 -1.35
CA ILE A 168 9.13 24.61 -0.99
C ILE A 168 9.96 25.79 -0.46
N ARG A 169 10.07 26.86 -1.26
CA ARG A 169 10.70 28.12 -0.86
C ARG A 169 9.70 28.85 0.04
N ILE A 170 9.77 28.58 1.34
CA ILE A 170 9.20 29.49 2.33
C ILE A 170 10.19 30.63 2.45
N ASN A 171 9.81 31.81 1.96
CA ASN A 171 10.54 33.03 2.20
C ASN A 171 10.39 33.39 3.68
N THR A 172 11.41 33.09 4.47
CA THR A 172 11.67 33.77 5.73
C THR A 172 13.17 34.07 5.76
N GLU A 173 13.47 35.37 5.84
CA GLU A 173 14.82 35.90 6.00
C GLU A 173 15.47 35.28 7.24
N GLY A 174 16.48 34.43 7.02
CA GLY A 174 17.16 33.71 8.11
C GLY A 174 18.18 32.71 7.55
N GLY A 175 19.43 33.16 7.39
CA GLY A 175 20.45 32.52 6.57
C GLY A 175 21.01 31.17 7.04
N SER A 176 21.44 30.39 6.04
CA SER A 176 22.48 29.35 6.02
C SER A 176 22.32 28.07 6.87
N ASN A 177 21.95 28.14 8.15
CA ASN A 177 22.06 27.00 9.07
C ASN A 177 20.97 25.93 8.87
N PHE A 178 19.78 26.33 8.43
CA PHE A 178 18.63 25.42 8.31
C PHE A 178 18.82 24.38 7.20
N SER A 179 19.50 24.76 6.11
CA SER A 179 19.78 23.87 4.97
C SER A 179 20.74 22.74 5.34
N ILE A 180 21.78 23.05 6.13
CA ILE A 180 22.77 22.06 6.60
C ILE A 180 22.14 21.11 7.62
N VAL A 181 21.33 21.63 8.55
CA VAL A 181 20.62 20.82 9.55
C VAL A 181 19.66 19.84 8.87
N LEU A 182 18.89 20.27 7.87
CA LEU A 182 18.01 19.39 7.08
C LEU A 182 18.80 18.33 6.29
N TYR A 183 19.94 18.71 5.70
CA TYR A 183 20.82 17.77 5.01
C TYR A 183 21.39 16.71 5.96
N VAL A 184 21.88 17.11 7.15
CA VAL A 184 22.40 16.19 8.17
C VAL A 184 21.30 15.29 8.74
N LEU A 185 20.11 15.84 9.02
CA LEU A 185 18.93 15.06 9.45
C LEU A 185 18.52 14.02 8.40
N SER A 186 18.59 14.36 7.11
CA SER A 186 18.27 13.42 6.04
C SER A 186 19.28 12.26 5.97
N ARG A 187 20.58 12.55 6.13
CA ARG A 187 21.65 11.54 6.18
C ARG A 187 21.56 10.66 7.42
N LEU A 188 21.26 11.25 8.57
CA LEU A 188 21.05 10.53 9.83
C LEU A 188 19.85 9.58 9.72
N ASN A 189 18.75 10.03 9.12
CA ASN A 189 17.58 9.18 8.85
C ASN A 189 17.92 7.99 7.95
N ILE A 190 18.68 8.21 6.86
CA ILE A 190 19.11 7.11 5.98
C ILE A 190 20.00 6.12 6.73
N PHE A 191 20.93 6.62 7.56
CA PHE A 191 21.80 5.79 8.39
C PHE A 191 21.01 4.96 9.42
N LEU A 192 20.04 5.57 10.11
CA LEU A 192 19.18 4.90 11.08
C LEU A 192 18.31 3.83 10.41
N LEU A 193 17.75 4.12 9.23
CA LEU A 193 16.99 3.15 8.45
C LEU A 193 17.86 1.96 8.01
N TYR A 194 19.10 2.23 7.60
CA TYR A 194 20.05 1.19 7.24
C TYR A 194 20.42 0.31 8.45
N LEU A 195 20.73 0.93 9.60
CA LEU A 195 21.04 0.24 10.84
C LEU A 195 19.87 -0.65 11.30
N PHE A 196 18.65 -0.11 11.27
CA PHE A 196 17.44 -0.85 11.63
C PHE A 196 17.18 -2.02 10.67
N GLY A 197 17.41 -1.82 9.37
CA GLY A 197 17.32 -2.87 8.36
C GLY A 197 18.30 -4.03 8.62
N VAL A 198 19.54 -3.72 8.99
CA VAL A 198 20.54 -4.75 9.37
C VAL A 198 20.12 -5.50 10.63
N ILE A 199 19.61 -4.80 11.66
CA ILE A 199 19.15 -5.42 12.90
C ILE A 199 17.98 -6.38 12.63
N VAL A 200 17.00 -5.96 11.84
CA VAL A 200 15.85 -6.81 11.45
C VAL A 200 16.31 -8.03 10.66
N LEU A 201 17.25 -7.85 9.72
CA LEU A 201 17.80 -8.96 8.93
C LEU A 201 18.52 -9.98 9.82
N ALA A 202 19.33 -9.52 10.78
CA ALA A 202 20.03 -10.38 11.73
C ALA A 202 19.02 -11.17 12.60
N PHE A 203 17.98 -10.50 13.09
CA PHE A 203 16.95 -11.14 13.92
C PHE A 203 16.13 -12.18 13.14
N GLU A 204 15.78 -11.89 11.88
CA GLU A 204 15.09 -12.85 11.01
C GLU A 204 15.97 -14.05 10.67
N TYR A 205 17.27 -13.84 10.43
CA TYR A 205 18.23 -14.92 10.21
C TYR A 205 18.36 -15.81 11.45
N GLU A 206 18.54 -15.22 12.63
CA GLU A 206 18.61 -15.93 13.91
C GLU A 206 17.33 -16.74 14.15
N ARG A 207 16.15 -16.14 13.90
CA ARG A 207 14.85 -16.81 14.04
C ARG A 207 14.69 -18.00 13.10
N ARG A 208 15.20 -17.91 11.86
CA ARG A 208 15.18 -19.03 10.90
C ARG A 208 16.10 -20.17 11.36
N VAL A 209 17.30 -19.85 11.83
CA VAL A 209 18.23 -20.84 12.39
C VAL A 209 17.61 -21.54 13.61
N LEU A 210 17.05 -20.78 14.56
CA LEU A 210 16.35 -21.31 15.74
C LEU A 210 15.15 -22.21 15.35
N LYS A 211 14.40 -21.87 14.29
CA LYS A 211 13.31 -22.73 13.79
C LYS A 211 13.85 -24.01 13.16
N SER A 212 14.97 -23.96 12.44
CA SER A 212 15.60 -25.14 11.83
C SER A 212 16.20 -26.11 12.85
N LEU A 213 16.53 -25.61 14.05
CA LEU A 213 17.08 -26.40 15.15
C LEU A 213 16.01 -27.08 16.01
N LYS A 214 14.70 -26.86 15.75
CA LYS A 214 13.64 -27.61 16.45
C LYS A 214 13.58 -29.03 15.89
N PRO A 215 13.91 -30.06 16.69
CA PRO A 215 13.80 -31.44 16.22
C PRO A 215 12.33 -31.77 15.95
N VAL A 216 12.08 -32.45 14.82
CA VAL A 216 10.78 -33.04 14.50
C VAL A 216 10.49 -34.08 15.59
N LYS A 217 9.46 -33.85 16.42
CA LYS A 217 8.94 -34.86 17.34
C LYS A 217 8.24 -35.92 16.50
N VAL A 218 8.95 -36.99 16.16
CA VAL A 218 8.35 -38.21 15.63
C VAL A 218 7.71 -38.93 16.81
N GLY A 219 6.37 -38.99 16.84
CA GLY A 219 5.64 -39.79 17.82
C GLY A 219 5.85 -41.29 17.58
N PRO A 220 5.83 -42.13 18.61
CA PRO A 220 6.03 -43.57 18.45
C PRO A 220 4.89 -44.17 17.61
N SER A 221 5.26 -44.88 16.55
CA SER A 221 4.38 -45.76 15.79
C SER A 221 3.83 -46.83 16.75
N LEU A 222 2.51 -46.87 16.94
CA LEU A 222 1.83 -47.97 17.61
C LEU A 222 2.10 -49.26 16.80
N ALA A 223 2.86 -50.18 17.39
CA ALA A 223 2.88 -51.56 16.94
C ALA A 223 1.50 -52.15 17.23
N LEU A 224 0.83 -52.65 16.19
CA LEU A 224 -0.34 -53.51 16.31
C LEU A 224 0.14 -54.85 16.85
N ASP A 225 -0.24 -55.18 18.08
CA ASP A 225 -0.25 -56.56 18.57
C ASP A 225 -1.51 -57.23 18.00
N ASP A 226 -1.30 -58.26 17.18
CA ASP A 226 -2.35 -59.19 16.77
C ASP A 226 -2.75 -60.06 17.98
N SER A 227 -4.05 -60.12 18.26
CA SER A 227 -4.71 -61.12 19.11
C SER A 227 -6.04 -61.51 18.49
#